data_AF-A0AA37NW49-F1
#
_entry.id   AF-A0AA37NW49-F1
#
_cell.length_a   1.000
_cell.length_b   1.000
_cell.length_c   1.000
_cell.angle_alpha   90.00
_cell.angle_beta   90.00
_cell.angle_gamma   90.00
#
_symmetry.space_group_name_H-M   'P 1'
#
loop_
_entity.id
_entity.type
_entity.pdbx_description
1 polymer ?
#
loop_
_entity_poly.entity_id
_entity_poly.type
_entity_poly.pdbx_seq_one_letter_code
_entity_poly.pdbx_strand_id
1 'polypeptide(L)'
;MAQGIPILKDAPYNVLTVPNYVRSLVVTTKPAQVIAAYTAPPGVEAWTVYRPSAEGVPVHPYDGWRVVTPLSKDAETTVAATLTEHIVNDTEYVVRVFIRGRLGFQTRVGGAVATATPRAGLQLSNIPEGGFISLNENGTPVLFYVAKHGYEPDLNGPGRSLVVRKDCHSKRQWDATANTTEYSNCDLDIWFNADYKALLDGKVQAVLSSTMFYYSSGSTSTTVTTLGRAIFALSVTELGFAMKWANIEGSALPIASTLKVAYLNGVATEQWTRTPYITTGSARYVFKANTDGTATAGGCTYSTGIRPAFTLPSDMLFSLTPNPDGSYSPIL
;
A
#
# COMPACT_ATOMS: atom_id res chain seq x y z
N MET A 1 9.95 -43.54 39.35
CA MET A 1 8.85 -43.82 38.39
C MET A 1 8.05 -42.55 38.23
N ALA A 2 8.19 -41.86 37.09
CA ALA A 2 7.37 -40.71 36.77
C ALA A 2 5.95 -41.20 36.45
N GLN A 3 4.98 -40.89 37.31
CA GLN A 3 3.58 -41.16 37.04
C GLN A 3 3.15 -40.29 35.84
N GLY A 4 2.77 -40.95 34.75
CA GLY A 4 2.18 -40.29 33.60
C GLY A 4 0.93 -39.53 34.02
N ILE A 5 0.86 -38.25 33.62
CA ILE A 5 -0.34 -37.43 33.74
C ILE A 5 -1.43 -38.13 32.90
N PRO A 6 -2.57 -38.55 33.48
CA PRO A 6 -3.61 -39.24 32.73
C PRO A 6 -4.20 -38.30 31.68
N ILE A 7 -4.27 -38.76 30.44
CA ILE A 7 -5.04 -38.11 29.38
C ILE A 7 -6.51 -38.36 29.68
N LEU A 8 -7.16 -37.40 30.37
CA LEU A 8 -8.60 -37.42 30.58
C LEU A 8 -9.28 -36.79 29.36
N LYS A 9 -9.72 -37.65 28.45
CA LYS A 9 -10.46 -37.28 27.23
C LYS A 9 -11.85 -36.67 27.54
N ASP A 10 -12.36 -36.89 28.76
CA ASP A 10 -13.69 -36.48 29.23
C ASP A 10 -13.66 -35.58 30.48
N ALA A 11 -12.52 -34.97 30.82
CA ALA A 11 -12.52 -33.95 31.86
C ALA A 11 -13.33 -32.74 31.36
N PRO A 12 -14.36 -32.26 32.09
CA PRO A 12 -15.00 -31.00 31.76
C PRO A 12 -13.92 -29.94 31.88
N TYR A 13 -13.44 -29.45 30.75
CA TYR A 13 -12.55 -28.31 30.72
C TYR A 13 -13.37 -27.11 31.19
N ASN A 14 -13.41 -26.88 32.51
CA ASN A 14 -14.16 -25.77 33.08
C ASN A 14 -13.62 -24.47 32.47
N VAL A 15 -14.45 -23.80 31.68
CA VAL A 15 -14.17 -22.45 31.20
C VAL A 15 -14.53 -21.50 32.33
N LEU A 16 -13.51 -21.05 33.06
CA LEU A 16 -13.69 -20.10 34.15
C LEU A 16 -13.66 -18.69 33.59
N THR A 17 -14.71 -17.92 33.86
CA THR A 17 -14.73 -16.48 33.56
C THR A 17 -14.00 -15.75 34.68
N VAL A 18 -12.76 -15.34 34.41
CA VAL A 18 -11.91 -14.63 35.39
C VAL A 18 -11.47 -13.25 34.86
N PRO A 19 -11.18 -12.27 35.74
CA PRO A 19 -10.79 -10.93 35.32
C PRO A 19 -9.38 -10.90 34.72
N ASN A 20 -9.31 -10.38 33.50
CA ASN A 20 -8.11 -10.13 32.66
C ASN A 20 -7.38 -11.36 32.17
N TYR A 21 -6.84 -11.29 30.94
CA TYR A 21 -5.52 -11.82 30.59
C TYR A 21 -5.12 -11.60 29.12
N VAL A 22 -6.06 -11.63 28.17
CA VAL A 22 -5.76 -11.31 26.76
C VAL A 22 -5.88 -9.80 26.58
N ARG A 23 -4.79 -9.16 26.14
CA ARG A 23 -4.74 -7.71 25.90
C ARG A 23 -4.43 -7.43 24.43
N SER A 24 -4.98 -6.32 23.94
CA SER A 24 -4.71 -5.82 22.59
C SER A 24 -4.97 -6.86 21.49
N LEU A 25 -6.05 -7.64 21.62
CA LEU A 25 -6.46 -8.54 20.53
C LEU A 25 -6.83 -7.69 19.31
N VAL A 26 -6.02 -7.84 18.28
CA VAL A 26 -6.25 -7.30 16.95
C VAL A 26 -6.34 -8.47 15.99
N VAL A 27 -7.41 -8.49 15.21
CA VAL A 27 -7.56 -9.46 14.12
C VAL A 27 -7.48 -8.71 12.81
N THR A 28 -6.53 -9.09 11.97
CA THR A 28 -6.38 -8.60 10.61
C THR A 28 -6.59 -9.75 9.63
N THR A 29 -6.64 -9.43 8.34
CA THR A 29 -6.87 -10.42 7.30
C THR A 29 -5.87 -10.29 6.17
N LYS A 30 -5.61 -11.42 5.53
CA LYS A 30 -5.04 -11.50 4.18
C LYS A 30 -5.97 -12.42 3.36
N PRO A 31 -5.82 -12.48 2.04
CA PRO A 31 -6.55 -13.46 1.25
C PRO A 31 -6.41 -14.87 1.83
N ALA A 32 -7.53 -15.50 2.11
CA ALA A 32 -7.65 -16.82 2.74
C ALA A 32 -6.95 -16.96 4.11
N GLN A 33 -6.73 -15.85 4.83
CA GLN A 33 -6.09 -15.88 6.16
C GLN A 33 -6.76 -14.91 7.13
N VAL A 34 -6.88 -15.35 8.37
CA VAL A 34 -7.18 -14.49 9.52
C VAL A 34 -5.97 -14.49 10.43
N ILE A 35 -5.47 -13.31 10.80
CA ILE A 35 -4.28 -13.17 11.63
C ILE A 35 -4.70 -12.54 12.94
N ALA A 36 -4.51 -13.26 14.05
CA ALA A 36 -4.80 -12.76 15.39
C ALA A 36 -3.49 -12.41 16.09
N ALA A 37 -3.35 -11.17 16.54
CA ALA A 37 -2.25 -10.69 17.35
C ALA A 37 -2.76 -10.22 18.72
N TYR A 38 -2.12 -10.64 19.81
CA TYR A 38 -2.50 -10.27 21.17
C TYR A 38 -1.36 -10.51 22.16
N THR A 39 -1.45 -9.89 23.34
CA THR A 39 -0.60 -10.20 24.49
C THR A 39 -1.34 -11.17 25.41
N ALA A 40 -0.77 -12.36 25.59
CA ALA A 40 -1.23 -13.39 26.50
C ALA A 40 -0.51 -13.30 27.85
N PRO A 41 -1.16 -13.70 28.95
CA PRO A 41 -0.53 -13.75 30.26
C PRO A 41 0.45 -14.93 30.35
N PRO A 42 1.16 -15.09 31.47
CA PRO A 42 1.80 -16.34 31.80
C PRO A 42 0.80 -17.51 31.82
N GLY A 43 1.17 -18.65 31.24
CA GLY A 43 0.29 -19.81 31.11
C GLY A 43 1.01 -21.01 30.50
N VAL A 44 0.23 -21.99 30.05
CA VAL A 44 0.79 -23.16 29.33
C VAL A 44 0.72 -22.93 27.83
N GLU A 45 -0.45 -22.55 27.34
CA GLU A 45 -0.74 -22.38 25.92
C GLU A 45 -1.93 -21.45 25.73
N ALA A 46 -1.93 -20.73 24.61
CA ALA A 46 -3.07 -19.97 24.11
C ALA A 46 -3.66 -20.69 22.90
N TRP A 47 -4.97 -20.92 22.93
CA TRP A 47 -5.74 -21.51 21.86
C TRP A 47 -6.49 -20.38 21.16
N THR A 48 -6.03 -19.98 19.99
CA THR A 48 -6.76 -19.04 19.13
C THR A 48 -7.78 -19.82 18.33
N VAL A 49 -9.03 -19.77 18.76
CA VAL A 49 -10.15 -20.55 18.20
C VAL A 49 -10.95 -19.68 17.25
N TYR A 50 -11.40 -20.25 16.14
CA TYR A 50 -12.17 -19.53 15.13
C TYR A 50 -13.20 -20.43 14.46
N ARG A 51 -14.31 -19.80 14.06
CA ARG A 51 -15.38 -20.41 13.26
C ARG A 51 -16.21 -19.32 12.56
N PRO A 52 -17.08 -19.65 11.59
CA PRO A 52 -17.95 -18.68 10.94
C PRO A 52 -18.83 -17.97 11.98
N SER A 53 -19.00 -16.66 11.85
CA SER A 53 -19.77 -15.87 12.82
C SER A 53 -21.24 -16.31 12.90
N ALA A 54 -21.77 -16.88 11.82
CA ALA A 54 -23.09 -17.52 11.76
C ALA A 54 -23.28 -18.66 12.78
N GLU A 55 -22.20 -19.32 13.21
CA GLU A 55 -22.25 -20.36 14.25
C GLU A 55 -22.18 -19.77 15.68
N GLY A 56 -21.97 -18.46 15.81
CA GLY A 56 -21.89 -17.73 17.07
C GLY A 56 -20.48 -17.70 17.68
N VAL A 57 -20.28 -16.95 18.76
CA VAL A 57 -18.98 -16.88 19.46
C VAL A 57 -18.64 -18.25 20.07
N PRO A 58 -17.43 -18.81 19.87
CA PRO A 58 -16.99 -20.04 20.54
C PRO A 58 -17.19 -19.91 22.05
N VAL A 59 -17.89 -20.85 22.70
CA VAL A 59 -18.06 -20.85 24.17
C VAL A 59 -17.04 -21.76 24.85
N HIS A 60 -16.54 -22.74 24.11
CA HIS A 60 -15.53 -23.71 24.51
C HIS A 60 -14.33 -23.71 23.53
N PRO A 61 -13.11 -24.03 23.98
CA PRO A 61 -11.92 -24.11 23.11
C PRO A 61 -11.97 -25.17 21.98
N TYR A 62 -13.03 -25.99 21.94
CA TYR A 62 -13.27 -26.97 20.87
C TYR A 62 -14.39 -26.55 19.92
N ASP A 63 -14.99 -25.38 20.14
CA ASP A 63 -16.05 -24.85 19.28
C ASP A 63 -15.45 -24.16 18.05
N GLY A 64 -14.86 -24.96 17.16
CA GLY A 64 -14.26 -24.51 15.92
C GLY A 64 -12.82 -24.99 15.73
N TRP A 65 -12.18 -24.42 14.72
CA TRP A 65 -10.77 -24.68 14.42
C TRP A 65 -9.88 -23.83 15.29
N ARG A 66 -8.61 -24.22 15.43
CA ARG A 66 -7.70 -23.53 16.35
C ARG A 66 -6.24 -23.60 15.95
N VAL A 67 -5.50 -22.57 16.37
CA VAL A 67 -4.03 -22.59 16.45
C VAL A 67 -3.65 -22.55 17.92
N VAL A 68 -2.75 -23.44 18.32
CA VAL A 68 -2.27 -23.55 19.71
C VAL A 68 -0.85 -23.00 19.78
N THR A 69 -0.65 -21.98 20.60
CA THR A 69 0.64 -21.32 20.81
C THR A 69 1.13 -21.56 22.23
N PRO A 70 2.32 -22.16 22.44
CA PRO A 70 2.92 -22.25 23.77
C PRO A 70 3.13 -20.88 24.40
N LEU A 71 2.98 -20.78 25.72
CA LEU A 71 3.18 -19.55 26.47
C LEU A 71 4.35 -19.68 27.43
N SER A 72 4.94 -18.54 27.81
CA SER A 72 5.85 -18.49 28.96
C SER A 72 5.08 -18.76 30.26
N LYS A 73 5.70 -19.48 31.19
CA LYS A 73 5.12 -19.77 32.51
C LYS A 73 5.23 -18.60 33.49
N ASP A 74 6.18 -17.70 33.24
CA ASP A 74 6.62 -16.69 34.20
C ASP A 74 6.49 -15.25 33.66
N ALA A 75 6.16 -15.10 32.37
CA ALA A 75 6.05 -13.79 31.71
C ALA A 75 4.90 -13.76 30.69
N GLU A 76 4.46 -12.55 30.35
CA GLU A 76 3.53 -12.37 29.24
C GLU A 76 4.20 -12.73 27.91
N THR A 77 3.38 -13.18 26.97
CA THR A 77 3.82 -13.60 25.63
C THR A 77 3.04 -12.83 24.58
N THR A 78 3.73 -12.17 23.65
CA THR A 78 3.10 -11.65 22.44
C THR A 78 2.87 -12.81 21.48
N VAL A 79 1.62 -13.04 21.12
CA VAL A 79 1.21 -14.12 20.21
C VAL A 79 0.77 -13.51 18.89
N ALA A 80 1.22 -14.11 17.78
CA ALA A 80 0.70 -13.89 16.44
C ALA A 80 0.31 -15.26 15.85
N ALA A 81 -0.99 -15.53 15.76
CA ALA A 81 -1.53 -16.76 15.21
C ALA A 81 -2.07 -16.50 13.80
N THR A 82 -1.56 -17.24 12.81
CA THR A 82 -2.08 -17.22 11.44
C THR A 82 -3.04 -18.39 11.26
N LEU A 83 -4.30 -18.07 10.99
CA LEU A 83 -5.40 -19.02 10.82
C LEU A 83 -5.65 -19.17 9.31
N THR A 84 -5.49 -20.38 8.79
CA THR A 84 -5.53 -20.68 7.35
C THR A 84 -6.45 -21.85 7.01
N GLU A 85 -6.62 -22.79 7.92
CA GLU A 85 -7.45 -23.97 7.72
C GLU A 85 -8.94 -23.57 7.67
N HIS A 86 -9.68 -24.07 6.69
CA HIS A 86 -11.13 -23.79 6.56
C HIS A 86 -11.52 -22.31 6.48
N ILE A 87 -10.55 -21.41 6.24
CA ILE A 87 -10.82 -20.00 5.98
C ILE A 87 -11.28 -19.85 4.53
N VAL A 88 -12.50 -19.35 4.37
CA VAL A 88 -13.09 -18.99 3.09
C VAL A 88 -13.21 -17.48 3.02
N ASN A 89 -12.79 -16.90 1.89
CA ASN A 89 -12.95 -15.47 1.67
C ASN A 89 -14.43 -15.08 1.65
N ASP A 90 -14.70 -13.84 2.04
CA ASP A 90 -16.03 -13.23 2.14
C ASP A 90 -16.97 -13.89 3.18
N THR A 91 -16.43 -14.84 3.96
CA THR A 91 -17.09 -15.39 5.16
C THR A 91 -16.56 -14.66 6.39
N GLU A 92 -17.45 -14.10 7.20
CA GLU A 92 -17.04 -13.52 8.48
C GLU A 92 -16.73 -14.64 9.49
N TYR A 93 -15.56 -14.57 10.11
CA TYR A 93 -15.16 -15.44 11.21
C TYR A 93 -15.17 -14.67 12.51
N VAL A 94 -15.57 -15.36 13.58
CA VAL A 94 -15.33 -14.91 14.95
C VAL A 94 -14.10 -15.63 15.49
N VAL A 95 -13.15 -14.86 16.01
CA VAL A 95 -11.95 -15.36 16.69
C VAL A 95 -12.13 -15.16 18.19
N ARG A 96 -11.87 -16.21 18.97
CA ARG A 96 -11.80 -16.16 20.44
C ARG A 96 -10.53 -16.81 20.95
N VAL A 97 -9.84 -16.12 21.86
CA VAL A 97 -8.62 -16.65 22.49
C VAL A 97 -8.95 -17.34 23.80
N PHE A 98 -8.48 -18.58 23.96
CA PHE A 98 -8.52 -19.35 25.21
C PHE A 98 -7.15 -19.57 25.83
N ILE A 99 -6.96 -19.12 27.09
CA ILE A 99 -5.70 -19.34 27.81
C ILE A 99 -5.84 -20.57 28.69
N ARG A 100 -4.94 -21.54 28.54
CA ARG A 100 -4.87 -22.71 29.41
C ARG A 100 -3.95 -22.43 30.59
N GLY A 101 -4.54 -22.35 31.78
CA GLY A 101 -3.84 -22.23 33.06
C GLY A 101 -3.80 -23.55 33.84
N ARG A 102 -3.40 -23.49 35.11
CA ARG A 102 -3.28 -24.65 36.02
C ARG A 102 -4.61 -25.36 36.28
N LEU A 103 -5.72 -24.62 36.24
CA LEU A 103 -7.06 -25.10 36.63
C LEU A 103 -8.01 -25.31 35.45
N GLY A 104 -7.53 -25.20 34.21
CA GLY A 104 -8.36 -25.27 33.00
C GLY A 104 -8.23 -24.01 32.14
N PHE A 105 -9.23 -23.76 31.29
CA PHE A 105 -9.23 -22.61 30.40
C PHE A 105 -9.83 -21.38 31.08
N GLN A 106 -9.16 -20.24 30.92
CA GLN A 106 -9.44 -19.02 31.67
C GLN A 106 -9.48 -17.83 30.71
N THR A 107 -10.68 -17.31 30.44
CA THR A 107 -10.85 -16.12 29.59
C THR A 107 -12.09 -15.35 30.00
N ARG A 108 -12.00 -14.02 29.90
CA ARG A 108 -13.19 -13.19 29.78
C ARG A 108 -13.58 -13.10 28.31
N VAL A 109 -14.88 -13.14 28.00
CA VAL A 109 -15.37 -12.94 26.62
C VAL A 109 -14.99 -11.54 26.13
N GLY A 110 -15.25 -10.51 26.93
CA GLY A 110 -14.86 -9.13 26.64
C GLY A 110 -13.33 -8.97 26.61
N GLY A 111 -12.80 -8.50 25.48
CA GLY A 111 -11.36 -8.30 25.24
C GLY A 111 -10.63 -9.50 24.63
N ALA A 112 -11.29 -10.66 24.49
CA ALA A 112 -10.70 -11.87 23.89
C ALA A 112 -11.46 -12.36 22.65
N VAL A 113 -12.39 -11.55 22.12
CA VAL A 113 -13.19 -11.85 20.93
C VAL A 113 -13.06 -10.71 19.93
N ALA A 114 -12.93 -11.06 18.66
CA ALA A 114 -12.99 -10.14 17.53
C ALA A 114 -13.57 -10.86 16.31
N THR A 115 -14.08 -10.12 15.33
CA THR A 115 -14.51 -10.68 14.05
C THR A 115 -13.61 -10.21 12.91
N ALA A 116 -13.55 -10.99 11.84
CA ALA A 116 -12.79 -10.67 10.66
C ALA A 116 -13.37 -11.36 9.42
N THR A 117 -13.42 -10.64 8.30
CA THR A 117 -13.84 -11.17 7.00
C THR A 117 -12.67 -11.09 6.03
N PRO A 118 -11.94 -12.19 5.78
CA PRO A 118 -10.89 -12.19 4.77
C PRO A 118 -11.49 -12.00 3.38
N ARG A 119 -10.82 -11.28 2.49
CA ARG A 119 -11.27 -11.06 1.11
C ARG A 119 -10.32 -11.72 0.14
N ALA A 120 -10.87 -12.36 -0.88
CA ALA A 120 -10.07 -12.87 -1.97
C ALA A 120 -9.44 -11.69 -2.71
N GLY A 121 -8.19 -11.82 -3.13
CA GLY A 121 -7.54 -10.79 -3.91
C GLY A 121 -6.05 -11.02 -4.09
N LEU A 122 -5.49 -10.42 -5.14
CA LEU A 122 -4.06 -10.30 -5.35
C LEU A 122 -3.60 -9.00 -4.69
N GLN A 123 -2.65 -9.08 -3.76
CA GLN A 123 -2.04 -7.86 -3.19
C GLN A 123 -1.24 -7.13 -4.26
N LEU A 124 -1.23 -5.80 -4.22
CA LEU A 124 -0.45 -4.97 -5.15
C LEU A 124 1.04 -5.36 -5.15
N SER A 125 1.61 -5.72 -4.00
CA SER A 125 2.99 -6.21 -3.88
C SER A 125 3.30 -7.47 -4.69
N ASN A 126 2.28 -8.20 -5.13
CA ASN A 126 2.43 -9.43 -5.90
C ASN A 126 2.19 -9.20 -7.40
N ILE A 127 1.79 -7.99 -7.80
CA ILE A 127 1.75 -7.58 -9.21
C ILE A 127 3.15 -7.07 -9.56
N PRO A 128 3.87 -7.70 -10.50
CA PRO A 128 5.27 -7.37 -10.76
C PRO A 128 5.45 -5.93 -11.24
N GLU A 129 6.60 -5.33 -10.95
CA GLU A 129 7.00 -4.05 -11.55
C GLU A 129 6.96 -4.15 -13.09
N GLY A 130 6.29 -3.19 -13.73
CA GLY A 130 5.96 -3.20 -15.16
C GLY A 130 4.61 -3.84 -15.50
N GLY A 131 3.97 -4.52 -14.55
CA GLY A 131 2.59 -4.97 -14.66
C GLY A 131 1.58 -3.83 -14.62
N PHE A 132 0.33 -4.14 -14.93
CA PHE A 132 -0.77 -3.17 -15.02
C PHE A 132 -1.79 -3.34 -13.91
N ILE A 133 -2.25 -2.21 -13.37
CA ILE A 133 -3.51 -2.11 -12.64
C ILE A 133 -4.46 -1.17 -13.39
N SER A 134 -5.76 -1.35 -13.18
CA SER A 134 -6.79 -0.50 -13.75
C SER A 134 -7.50 0.27 -12.64
N LEU A 135 -7.38 1.59 -12.64
CA LEU A 135 -8.08 2.47 -11.69
C LEU A 135 -9.02 3.36 -12.48
N ASN A 136 -10.17 3.71 -11.90
CA ASN A 136 -11.11 4.58 -12.59
C ASN A 136 -10.71 6.05 -12.47
N GLU A 137 -10.82 6.76 -13.59
CA GLU A 137 -10.87 8.22 -13.69
C GLU A 137 -12.29 8.60 -14.14
N ASN A 138 -13.06 9.26 -13.28
CA ASN A 138 -14.46 9.63 -13.52
C ASN A 138 -15.33 8.44 -14.00
N GLY A 139 -15.19 7.29 -13.33
CA GLY A 139 -15.88 6.05 -13.67
C GLY A 139 -15.36 5.31 -14.91
N THR A 140 -14.32 5.82 -15.58
CA THR A 140 -13.71 5.17 -16.74
C THR A 140 -12.43 4.44 -16.33
N PRO A 141 -12.29 3.13 -16.60
CA PRO A 141 -11.07 2.39 -16.32
C PRO A 141 -9.86 2.93 -17.08
N VAL A 142 -8.76 3.18 -16.36
CA VAL A 142 -7.50 3.69 -16.91
C VAL A 142 -6.34 2.85 -16.38
N LEU A 143 -5.40 2.54 -17.27
CA LEU A 143 -4.24 1.73 -16.96
C LEU A 143 -3.15 2.51 -16.23
N PHE A 144 -2.56 1.89 -15.21
CA PHE A 144 -1.38 2.37 -14.48
C PHE A 144 -0.33 1.26 -14.44
N TYR A 145 0.93 1.63 -14.65
CA TYR A 145 2.06 0.75 -14.38
C TYR A 145 2.28 0.64 -12.87
N VAL A 146 2.54 -0.57 -12.39
CA VAL A 146 3.26 -0.76 -11.12
C VAL A 146 4.72 -0.41 -11.37
N ALA A 147 5.16 0.77 -10.94
CA ALA A 147 6.45 1.32 -11.35
C ALA A 147 7.59 0.93 -10.41
N LYS A 148 7.32 0.87 -9.10
CA LYS A 148 8.30 0.46 -8.10
C LYS A 148 7.60 0.03 -6.80
N HIS A 149 7.94 -1.13 -6.26
CA HIS A 149 7.58 -1.48 -4.89
C HIS A 149 8.55 -0.84 -3.88
N GLY A 150 8.05 -0.36 -2.75
CA GLY A 150 8.88 0.30 -1.74
C GLY A 150 9.52 1.56 -2.29
N TYR A 151 8.70 2.51 -2.75
CA TYR A 151 9.18 3.76 -3.31
C TYR A 151 9.75 4.69 -2.22
N GLU A 152 11.04 5.02 -2.34
CA GLU A 152 11.81 5.86 -1.39
C GLU A 152 11.53 5.48 0.08
N PRO A 153 11.91 4.25 0.52
CA PRO A 153 11.50 3.72 1.81
C PRO A 153 12.12 4.48 3.00
N ASP A 154 13.26 5.14 2.80
CA ASP A 154 13.87 6.01 3.82
C ASP A 154 13.07 7.30 4.03
N LEU A 155 12.33 7.76 3.01
CA LEU A 155 11.45 8.93 3.10
C LEU A 155 10.02 8.58 3.52
N ASN A 156 9.53 7.40 3.13
CA ASN A 156 8.11 7.05 3.22
C ASN A 156 7.80 5.85 4.14
N GLY A 157 8.83 5.16 4.64
CA GLY A 157 8.68 3.84 5.24
C GLY A 157 8.38 2.74 4.21
N PRO A 158 8.29 1.47 4.65
CA PRO A 158 7.93 0.37 3.78
C PRO A 158 6.42 0.33 3.48
N GLY A 159 6.01 -0.55 2.56
CA GLY A 159 4.60 -0.93 2.42
C GLY A 159 3.77 -0.08 1.45
N ARG A 160 4.41 0.73 0.60
CA ARG A 160 3.73 1.41 -0.51
C ARG A 160 4.42 1.16 -1.85
N SER A 161 3.64 1.11 -2.92
CA SER A 161 4.11 0.91 -4.29
C SER A 161 3.77 2.13 -5.14
N LEU A 162 4.75 2.66 -5.87
CA LEU A 162 4.56 3.73 -6.84
C LEU A 162 3.83 3.17 -8.07
N VAL A 163 2.77 3.86 -8.47
CA VAL A 163 2.06 3.62 -9.71
C VAL A 163 2.12 4.85 -10.60
N VAL A 164 2.23 4.63 -11.91
CA VAL A 164 2.36 5.70 -12.92
C VAL A 164 1.31 5.49 -13.98
N ARG A 165 0.50 6.50 -14.27
CA ARG A 165 -0.53 6.42 -15.33
C ARG A 165 0.12 5.98 -16.64
N LYS A 166 -0.44 4.97 -17.33
CA LYS A 166 0.18 4.38 -18.53
C LYS A 166 0.38 5.42 -19.62
N ASP A 167 -0.64 6.20 -19.92
CA ASP A 167 -0.62 7.24 -20.95
C ASP A 167 -0.68 8.62 -20.27
N CYS A 168 -0.31 9.69 -20.96
CA CYS A 168 -0.58 11.05 -20.50
C CYS A 168 -2.10 11.27 -20.36
N HIS A 169 -2.52 11.99 -19.33
CA HIS A 169 -3.93 12.32 -19.11
C HIS A 169 -4.44 13.35 -20.13
N SER A 170 -3.71 14.45 -20.25
CA SER A 170 -4.02 15.56 -21.15
C SER A 170 -2.73 16.35 -21.45
N LYS A 171 -2.82 17.41 -22.25
CA LYS A 171 -1.73 18.39 -22.38
C LYS A 171 -2.05 19.63 -21.54
N ARG A 172 -1.07 20.11 -20.77
CA ARG A 172 -1.17 21.32 -19.94
C ARG A 172 0.16 22.04 -19.87
N GLN A 173 0.09 23.31 -19.49
CA GLN A 173 1.27 24.07 -19.09
C GLN A 173 1.79 23.52 -17.76
N TRP A 174 3.10 23.61 -17.56
CA TRP A 174 3.71 23.29 -16.27
C TRP A 174 3.45 24.41 -15.25
N ASP A 175 3.59 25.66 -15.71
CA ASP A 175 3.17 26.89 -15.03
C ASP A 175 2.88 27.95 -16.11
N ALA A 176 1.68 28.54 -16.08
CA ALA A 176 1.24 29.54 -17.05
C ALA A 176 1.93 30.89 -16.89
N THR A 177 2.49 31.19 -15.71
CA THR A 177 3.05 32.52 -15.40
C THR A 177 4.55 32.63 -15.69
N ALA A 178 5.29 31.51 -15.71
CA ALA A 178 6.74 31.45 -15.95
C ALA A 178 7.58 32.38 -15.05
N ASN A 179 7.12 32.62 -13.81
CA ASN A 179 7.85 33.44 -12.84
C ASN A 179 8.93 32.65 -12.11
N THR A 180 8.72 31.35 -11.92
CA THR A 180 9.68 30.41 -11.33
C THR A 180 9.60 29.06 -12.05
N THR A 181 10.55 28.17 -11.77
CA THR A 181 10.46 26.75 -12.13
C THR A 181 10.50 25.87 -10.88
N GLU A 182 9.98 26.38 -9.77
CA GLU A 182 9.84 25.60 -8.55
C GLU A 182 8.59 24.72 -8.64
N TYR A 183 8.77 23.40 -8.54
CA TYR A 183 7.65 22.47 -8.72
C TYR A 183 6.57 22.64 -7.65
N SER A 184 6.95 23.01 -6.43
CA SER A 184 5.99 23.25 -5.36
C SER A 184 5.07 24.43 -5.72
N ASN A 185 3.76 24.16 -5.72
CA ASN A 185 2.70 25.14 -6.01
C ASN A 185 2.71 25.72 -7.43
N CYS A 186 3.42 25.10 -8.38
CA CYS A 186 3.19 25.39 -9.80
C CYS A 186 1.79 24.91 -10.22
N ASP A 187 1.29 25.41 -11.36
CA ASP A 187 -0.04 25.04 -11.87
C ASP A 187 -0.21 23.52 -12.01
N LEU A 188 0.84 22.80 -12.44
CA LEU A 188 0.80 21.35 -12.56
C LEU A 188 0.65 20.64 -11.20
N ASP A 189 1.38 21.09 -10.18
CA ASP A 189 1.31 20.55 -8.82
C ASP A 189 -0.08 20.76 -8.20
N ILE A 190 -0.61 21.98 -8.34
CA ILE A 190 -1.96 22.35 -7.89
C ILE A 190 -3.00 21.47 -8.60
N TRP A 191 -2.92 21.36 -9.92
CA TRP A 191 -3.88 20.59 -10.71
C TRP A 191 -3.86 19.09 -10.36
N PHE A 192 -2.68 18.50 -10.15
CA PHE A 192 -2.57 17.11 -9.71
C PHE A 192 -3.22 16.86 -8.36
N ASN A 193 -3.04 17.77 -7.40
CA ASN A 193 -3.50 17.57 -6.03
C ASN A 193 -4.93 18.09 -5.77
N ALA A 194 -5.53 18.81 -6.73
CA ALA A 194 -6.94 19.20 -6.72
C ALA A 194 -7.73 18.40 -7.79
N ASP A 195 -7.84 18.94 -9.00
CA ASP A 195 -8.72 18.44 -10.06
C ASP A 195 -8.47 16.97 -10.41
N TYR A 196 -7.22 16.57 -10.67
CA TYR A 196 -6.93 15.19 -11.05
C TYR A 196 -7.24 14.20 -9.94
N LYS A 197 -6.86 14.53 -8.70
CA LYS A 197 -7.16 13.70 -7.53
C LYS A 197 -8.66 13.44 -7.40
N ALA A 198 -9.49 14.44 -7.69
CA ALA A 198 -10.95 14.32 -7.63
C ALA A 198 -11.53 13.40 -8.73
N LEU A 199 -10.78 13.11 -9.80
CA LEU A 199 -11.20 12.15 -10.84
C LEU A 199 -11.10 10.71 -10.37
N LEU A 200 -10.21 10.39 -9.42
CA LEU A 200 -10.03 9.02 -8.94
C LEU A 200 -11.23 8.57 -8.10
N ASP A 201 -11.54 7.27 -8.09
CA ASP A 201 -12.60 6.75 -7.23
C ASP A 201 -12.38 7.11 -5.75
N GLY A 202 -13.46 7.41 -5.01
CA GLY A 202 -13.37 7.86 -3.61
C GLY A 202 -12.61 6.90 -2.69
N LYS A 203 -12.69 5.58 -2.94
CA LYS A 203 -11.93 4.57 -2.21
C LYS A 203 -10.42 4.61 -2.53
N VAL A 204 -10.04 4.95 -3.76
CA VAL A 204 -8.64 5.20 -4.13
C VAL A 204 -8.16 6.49 -3.48
N GLN A 205 -8.95 7.57 -3.54
CA GLN A 205 -8.62 8.83 -2.89
C GLN A 205 -8.37 8.68 -1.38
N ALA A 206 -9.15 7.83 -0.71
CA ALA A 206 -9.03 7.58 0.73
C ALA A 206 -7.73 6.87 1.14
N VAL A 207 -7.08 6.13 0.22
CA VAL A 207 -5.81 5.43 0.49
C VAL A 207 -4.58 6.19 -0.01
N LEU A 208 -4.77 7.30 -0.73
CA LEU A 208 -3.67 8.19 -1.10
C LEU A 208 -3.10 8.85 0.15
N SER A 209 -1.77 8.84 0.26
CA SER A 209 -1.02 9.53 1.31
C SER A 209 -0.10 10.58 0.70
N SER A 210 0.34 11.54 1.52
CA SER A 210 1.47 12.40 1.13
C SER A 210 2.71 11.52 0.95
N THR A 211 3.19 11.42 -0.29
CA THR A 211 4.42 10.71 -0.64
C THR A 211 5.54 11.74 -0.70
N MET A 212 6.58 11.52 0.09
CA MET A 212 7.80 12.31 0.07
C MET A 212 8.70 11.85 -1.08
N PHE A 213 9.22 12.79 -1.85
CA PHE A 213 10.17 12.55 -2.93
C PHE A 213 11.22 13.65 -3.00
N TYR A 214 12.35 13.36 -3.62
CA TYR A 214 13.41 14.34 -3.85
C TYR A 214 13.06 15.31 -4.98
N TYR A 215 13.35 16.60 -4.78
CA TYR A 215 13.16 17.66 -5.77
C TYR A 215 14.12 18.84 -5.55
N SER A 216 14.25 19.68 -6.58
CA SER A 216 15.02 20.93 -6.57
C SER A 216 14.08 22.14 -6.54
N SER A 217 14.35 23.11 -5.67
CA SER A 217 13.54 24.33 -5.48
C SER A 217 13.81 25.38 -6.57
N GLY A 218 13.57 25.02 -7.83
CA GLY A 218 13.68 25.93 -8.98
C GLY A 218 15.07 25.98 -9.65
N SER A 219 15.16 26.76 -10.73
CA SER A 219 16.29 26.78 -11.67
C SER A 219 17.61 27.29 -11.09
N THR A 220 17.60 27.97 -9.94
CA THR A 220 18.82 28.46 -9.29
C THR A 220 19.31 27.54 -8.18
N SER A 221 18.56 26.48 -7.86
CA SER A 221 18.88 25.58 -6.76
C SER A 221 19.78 24.42 -7.23
N THR A 222 20.99 24.36 -6.71
CA THR A 222 21.93 23.23 -6.90
C THR A 222 21.81 22.20 -5.77
N THR A 223 20.84 22.36 -4.89
CA THR A 223 20.63 21.50 -3.72
C THR A 223 19.32 20.74 -3.87
N VAL A 224 19.37 19.45 -3.59
CA VAL A 224 18.19 18.58 -3.54
C VAL A 224 17.60 18.61 -2.14
N THR A 225 16.29 18.77 -2.05
CA THR A 225 15.50 18.66 -0.82
C THR A 225 14.31 17.72 -1.07
N THR A 226 13.33 17.67 -0.18
CA THR A 226 12.16 16.80 -0.29
C THR A 226 10.85 17.57 -0.31
N LEU A 227 9.87 17.03 -1.03
CA LEU A 227 8.51 17.55 -1.12
C LEU A 227 7.51 16.40 -0.91
N GLY A 228 6.44 16.66 -0.16
CA GLY A 228 5.34 15.73 0.04
C GLY A 228 4.13 16.10 -0.81
N ARG A 229 3.67 15.18 -1.68
CA ARG A 229 2.41 15.32 -2.44
C ARG A 229 1.67 13.99 -2.53
N ALA A 230 0.35 14.05 -2.68
CA ALA A 230 -0.43 12.86 -2.96
C ALA A 230 -0.19 12.36 -4.39
N ILE A 231 -0.11 13.30 -5.34
CA ILE A 231 0.07 13.03 -6.77
C ILE A 231 1.14 13.97 -7.31
N PHE A 232 2.07 13.46 -8.13
CA PHE A 232 3.22 14.21 -8.61
C PHE A 232 3.69 13.76 -10.01
N ALA A 233 4.47 14.61 -10.68
CA ALA A 233 5.23 14.25 -11.89
C ALA A 233 6.55 13.59 -11.51
N LEU A 234 6.98 12.61 -12.30
CA LEU A 234 8.30 11.99 -12.14
C LEU A 234 9.45 12.97 -12.43
N SER A 235 10.62 12.74 -11.84
CA SER A 235 11.85 13.47 -12.17
C SER A 235 12.50 12.91 -13.44
N VAL A 236 13.41 13.67 -14.05
CA VAL A 236 14.25 13.12 -15.14
C VAL A 236 15.11 11.95 -14.68
N THR A 237 15.55 11.96 -13.41
CA THR A 237 16.34 10.88 -12.80
C THR A 237 15.53 9.59 -12.70
N GLU A 238 14.27 9.68 -12.25
CA GLU A 238 13.35 8.53 -12.16
C GLU A 238 13.03 7.92 -13.53
N LEU A 239 12.97 8.77 -14.56
CA LEU A 239 12.84 8.33 -15.95
C LEU A 239 14.16 7.79 -16.55
N GLY A 240 15.24 7.72 -15.76
CA GLY A 240 16.52 7.15 -16.17
C GLY A 240 17.29 8.04 -17.16
N PHE A 241 17.13 9.36 -17.07
CA PHE A 241 17.92 10.33 -17.81
C PHE A 241 19.03 10.92 -16.94
N ALA A 242 20.20 11.15 -17.56
CA ALA A 242 21.30 11.91 -16.98
C ALA A 242 21.41 13.24 -17.73
N MET A 243 21.08 14.35 -17.06
CA MET A 243 21.08 15.69 -17.66
C MET A 243 22.08 16.59 -16.92
N LYS A 244 23.00 17.24 -17.64
CA LYS A 244 24.07 18.05 -17.00
C LYS A 244 23.57 19.31 -16.27
N TRP A 245 22.32 19.73 -16.48
CA TRP A 245 21.68 20.89 -15.84
C TRP A 245 20.50 20.46 -14.97
N ALA A 246 20.50 19.21 -14.49
CA ALA A 246 19.56 18.69 -13.51
C ALA A 246 20.34 18.20 -12.29
N ASN A 247 19.77 18.40 -11.11
CA ASN A 247 20.20 17.63 -9.94
C ASN A 247 19.69 16.19 -10.06
N ILE A 248 20.28 15.29 -9.26
CA ILE A 248 19.82 13.89 -9.14
C ILE A 248 18.67 13.85 -8.15
N GLU A 249 17.44 13.70 -8.65
CA GLU A 249 16.20 13.72 -7.86
C GLU A 249 15.65 12.30 -7.71
N GLY A 250 16.16 11.56 -6.71
CA GLY A 250 15.81 10.17 -6.45
C GLY A 250 16.69 9.19 -7.23
N SER A 251 16.12 8.06 -7.62
CA SER A 251 16.80 7.01 -8.39
C SER A 251 15.99 6.58 -9.61
N ALA A 252 16.67 6.06 -10.63
CA ALA A 252 16.00 5.54 -11.82
C ALA A 252 15.02 4.42 -11.43
N LEU A 253 13.79 4.50 -11.94
CA LEU A 253 12.78 3.49 -11.67
C LEU A 253 13.14 2.17 -12.39
N PRO A 254 12.77 1.01 -11.83
CA PRO A 254 13.01 -0.30 -12.46
C PRO A 254 12.48 -0.39 -13.90
N ILE A 255 11.39 0.31 -14.20
CA ILE A 255 10.75 0.36 -15.52
C ILE A 255 11.04 1.64 -16.30
N ALA A 256 12.10 2.37 -15.96
CA ALA A 256 12.42 3.67 -16.57
C ALA A 256 12.40 3.62 -18.11
N SER A 257 12.96 2.57 -18.74
CA SER A 257 12.96 2.39 -20.20
C SER A 257 11.55 2.40 -20.81
N THR A 258 10.58 1.75 -20.17
CA THR A 258 9.18 1.73 -20.57
C THR A 258 8.50 3.09 -20.38
N LEU A 259 8.95 3.87 -19.40
CA LEU A 259 8.37 5.17 -19.08
C LEU A 259 8.89 6.32 -19.94
N LYS A 260 10.05 6.18 -20.62
CA LYS A 260 10.68 7.25 -21.41
C LYS A 260 9.80 7.79 -22.53
N VAL A 261 9.05 6.91 -23.22
CA VAL A 261 8.09 7.30 -24.25
C VAL A 261 6.68 7.21 -23.69
N ALA A 262 5.96 8.35 -23.68
CA ALA A 262 4.57 8.41 -23.29
C ALA A 262 3.66 8.55 -24.52
N TYR A 263 2.38 8.23 -24.35
CA TYR A 263 1.37 8.34 -25.39
C TYR A 263 0.19 9.16 -24.88
N LEU A 264 -0.54 9.80 -25.79
CA LEU A 264 -1.84 10.41 -25.54
C LEU A 264 -2.75 10.00 -26.69
N ASN A 265 -3.84 9.29 -26.39
CA ASN A 265 -4.78 8.78 -27.40
C ASN A 265 -4.08 7.97 -28.52
N GLY A 266 -3.12 7.11 -28.13
CA GLY A 266 -2.36 6.26 -29.06
C GLY A 266 -1.22 6.96 -29.82
N VAL A 267 -1.02 8.27 -29.62
CA VAL A 267 0.04 9.04 -30.31
C VAL A 267 1.17 9.36 -29.34
N ALA A 268 2.41 9.07 -29.74
CA ALA A 268 3.59 9.42 -28.95
C ALA A 268 3.56 10.91 -28.59
N THR A 269 3.72 11.21 -27.31
CA THR A 269 3.54 12.56 -26.75
C THR A 269 4.64 12.86 -25.74
N GLU A 270 5.19 14.07 -25.82
CA GLU A 270 6.13 14.59 -24.83
C GLU A 270 5.46 14.66 -23.44
N GLN A 271 6.20 14.40 -22.37
CA GLN A 271 5.68 14.46 -20.99
C GLN A 271 6.51 15.39 -20.10
N TRP A 272 5.83 16.22 -19.31
CA TRP A 272 6.48 17.05 -18.30
C TRP A 272 7.10 16.20 -17.18
N THR A 273 8.24 16.67 -16.67
CA THR A 273 8.83 16.19 -15.41
C THR A 273 8.68 17.25 -14.33
N ARG A 274 9.01 16.90 -13.08
CA ARG A 274 9.15 17.88 -12.00
C ARG A 274 10.50 18.60 -11.97
N THR A 275 11.48 18.17 -12.78
CA THR A 275 12.86 18.63 -12.66
C THR A 275 13.09 19.94 -13.40
N PRO A 276 13.49 21.03 -12.72
CA PRO A 276 13.83 22.29 -13.38
C PRO A 276 15.12 22.17 -14.19
N TYR A 277 15.24 22.99 -15.24
CA TYR A 277 16.52 23.22 -15.90
C TYR A 277 17.33 24.25 -15.09
N ILE A 278 18.45 23.81 -14.51
CA ILE A 278 19.31 24.65 -13.68
C ILE A 278 20.04 25.66 -14.56
N THR A 279 19.86 26.95 -14.30
CA THR A 279 20.52 28.03 -15.03
C THR A 279 20.64 29.29 -14.19
N THR A 280 21.61 30.13 -14.53
CA THR A 280 21.86 31.41 -13.87
C THR A 280 21.04 32.57 -14.47
N GLY A 281 20.30 32.37 -15.57
CA GLY A 281 19.74 33.48 -16.36
C GLY A 281 18.24 33.47 -16.67
N SER A 282 17.53 32.35 -16.64
CA SER A 282 16.08 32.31 -16.96
C SER A 282 15.35 31.18 -16.26
N ALA A 283 14.54 31.52 -15.25
CA ALA A 283 13.65 30.60 -14.53
C ALA A 283 12.38 30.29 -15.34
N ARG A 284 12.54 29.71 -16.55
CA ARG A 284 11.42 29.43 -17.47
C ARG A 284 11.45 28.04 -18.09
N TYR A 285 12.46 27.24 -17.80
CA TYR A 285 12.68 25.96 -18.46
C TYR A 285 12.60 24.81 -17.48
N VAL A 286 11.87 23.78 -17.87
CA VAL A 286 11.70 22.52 -17.13
C VAL A 286 12.00 21.38 -18.08
N PHE A 287 12.59 20.30 -17.58
CA PHE A 287 12.82 19.14 -18.42
C PHE A 287 11.50 18.43 -18.76
N LYS A 288 11.45 17.94 -19.99
CA LYS A 288 10.42 17.02 -20.50
C LYS A 288 11.10 15.82 -21.15
N ALA A 289 10.42 14.68 -21.11
CA ALA A 289 10.80 13.56 -21.96
C ALA A 289 10.11 13.70 -23.33
N ASN A 290 10.86 13.43 -24.38
CA ASN A 290 10.46 13.59 -25.77
C ASN A 290 9.84 12.30 -26.34
N THR A 291 9.19 12.42 -27.49
CA THR A 291 8.53 11.30 -28.18
C THR A 291 9.48 10.22 -28.70
N ASP A 292 10.77 10.54 -28.83
CA ASP A 292 11.84 9.64 -29.27
C ASP A 292 12.57 8.96 -28.10
N GLY A 293 12.10 9.15 -26.86
CA GLY A 293 12.72 8.58 -25.67
C GLY A 293 13.97 9.31 -25.20
N THR A 294 14.23 10.53 -25.69
CA THR A 294 15.23 11.46 -25.13
C THR A 294 14.61 12.43 -24.12
N ALA A 295 15.40 13.33 -23.53
CA ALA A 295 14.90 14.41 -22.68
C ALA A 295 15.54 15.75 -23.06
N THR A 296 14.76 16.82 -22.99
CA THR A 296 15.21 18.19 -23.28
C THR A 296 14.53 19.20 -22.38
N ALA A 297 15.07 20.42 -22.32
CA ALA A 297 14.42 21.53 -21.63
C ALA A 297 13.35 22.16 -22.53
N GLY A 298 12.16 22.40 -21.99
CA GLY A 298 11.07 23.11 -22.66
C GLY A 298 10.57 24.27 -21.81
N GLY A 299 9.97 25.28 -22.43
CA GLY A 299 9.38 26.41 -21.70
C GLY A 299 8.23 25.92 -20.81
N CYS A 300 8.18 26.31 -19.54
CA CYS A 300 7.15 25.87 -18.59
C CYS A 300 5.72 26.28 -19.00
N THR A 301 5.59 27.28 -19.88
CA THR A 301 4.33 27.73 -20.46
C THR A 301 3.90 26.93 -21.70
N TYR A 302 4.69 25.95 -22.15
CA TYR A 302 4.29 25.11 -23.28
C TYR A 302 3.26 24.06 -22.85
N SER A 303 2.31 23.76 -23.75
CA SER A 303 1.33 22.71 -23.52
C SER A 303 1.92 21.34 -23.87
N THR A 304 2.28 20.57 -22.84
CA THR A 304 2.93 19.25 -22.97
C THR A 304 2.13 18.21 -22.20
N GLY A 305 2.30 16.93 -22.52
CA GLY A 305 1.61 15.83 -21.84
C GLY A 305 1.90 15.81 -20.34
N ILE A 306 0.89 15.49 -19.55
CA ILE A 306 1.03 15.32 -18.09
C ILE A 306 0.73 13.88 -17.70
N ARG A 307 1.58 13.30 -16.87
CA ARG A 307 1.53 11.88 -16.51
C ARG A 307 1.61 11.71 -14.99
N PRO A 308 0.44 11.61 -14.32
CA PRO A 308 0.35 11.48 -12.88
C PRO A 308 1.04 10.22 -12.35
N ALA A 309 1.75 10.36 -11.24
CA ALA A 309 2.28 9.27 -10.43
C ALA A 309 1.87 9.47 -8.96
N PHE A 310 1.64 8.37 -8.25
CA PHE A 310 1.30 8.36 -6.83
C PHE A 310 1.56 6.99 -6.22
N THR A 311 1.56 6.88 -4.89
CA THR A 311 1.75 5.59 -4.22
C THR A 311 0.43 5.03 -3.72
N LEU A 312 0.30 3.70 -3.75
CA LEU A 312 -0.80 2.94 -3.16
C LEU A 312 -0.27 1.99 -2.07
N PRO A 313 -1.09 1.60 -1.08
CA PRO A 313 -0.72 0.57 -0.12
C PRO A 313 -0.36 -0.73 -0.84
N SER A 314 0.77 -1.34 -0.47
CA SER A 314 1.24 -2.59 -1.09
C SER A 314 0.33 -3.79 -0.81
N ASP A 315 -0.49 -3.71 0.24
CA ASP A 315 -1.49 -4.72 0.63
C ASP A 315 -2.87 -4.47 0.02
N MET A 316 -3.05 -3.39 -0.77
CA MET A 316 -4.29 -3.12 -1.50
C MET A 316 -4.62 -4.31 -2.41
N LEU A 317 -5.88 -4.76 -2.37
CA LEU A 317 -6.33 -5.96 -3.07
C LEU A 317 -6.88 -5.65 -4.46
N PHE A 318 -6.51 -6.51 -5.40
CA PHE A 318 -6.94 -6.51 -6.80
C PHE A 318 -7.54 -7.87 -7.17
N SER A 319 -8.28 -7.93 -8.27
CA SER A 319 -8.89 -9.15 -8.79
C SER A 319 -7.85 -10.27 -8.95
N LEU A 320 -8.24 -11.52 -8.68
CA LEU A 320 -7.34 -12.67 -8.90
C LEU A 320 -7.17 -12.98 -10.39
N THR A 321 -8.19 -12.66 -11.19
CA THR A 321 -8.17 -12.81 -12.64
C THR A 321 -7.87 -11.45 -13.26
N PRO A 322 -6.87 -11.34 -14.16
CA PRO A 322 -6.64 -10.11 -14.89
C PRO A 322 -7.77 -9.86 -15.90
N ASN A 323 -7.97 -8.59 -16.22
CA ASN A 323 -8.80 -8.12 -17.32
C ASN A 323 -8.20 -8.61 -18.67
N PRO A 324 -8.96 -8.56 -19.79
CA PRO A 324 -8.47 -8.97 -21.10
C PRO A 324 -7.21 -8.22 -21.58
N ASP A 325 -6.96 -7.02 -21.08
CA ASP A 325 -5.77 -6.21 -21.36
C ASP A 325 -4.57 -6.52 -20.44
N GLY A 326 -4.69 -7.53 -19.57
CA GLY A 326 -3.65 -7.95 -18.62
C GLY A 326 -3.58 -7.13 -17.34
N SER A 327 -4.44 -6.12 -17.17
CA SER A 327 -4.51 -5.32 -15.94
C SER A 327 -5.34 -5.99 -14.85
N TYR A 328 -5.11 -5.60 -13.60
CA TYR A 328 -5.94 -6.05 -12.47
C TYR A 328 -6.81 -4.91 -11.94
N SER A 329 -8.08 -5.22 -11.64
CA SER A 329 -9.04 -4.24 -11.12
C SER A 329 -9.08 -4.27 -9.59
N PRO A 330 -9.17 -3.13 -8.90
CA PRO A 330 -9.22 -3.08 -7.45
C PRO A 330 -10.48 -3.76 -6.88
N ILE A 331 -10.34 -4.50 -5.79
CA ILE A 331 -11.44 -5.06 -5.00
C ILE A 331 -11.72 -4.10 -3.85
N LEU A 332 -12.25 -2.93 -4.18
CA LEU A 332 -12.55 -1.87 -3.23
C LEU A 332 -14.02 -1.90 -2.83
#